data_AF-B8ES47-F1
#
_entry.id   AF-B8ES47-F1
#
_cell.length_a   1.000
_cell.length_b   1.000
_cell.length_c   1.000
_cell.angle_alpha   90.00
_cell.angle_beta   90.00
_cell.angle_gamma   90.00
#
_symmetry.space_group_name_H-M   'P 1'
#
loop_
_entity.id
_entity.type
_entity.pdbx_description
1 polymer ?
#
loop_
_entity_poly.entity_id
_entity_poly.type
_entity_poly.pdbx_seq_one_letter_code
_entity_poly.pdbx_strand_id
1 'polypeptide(L)' 'MFKIALVAFLPTAAVLFGLMSIGLALSPTLLHHFDLAFGSYMAVAAASFVLALPIAWLVARRMIVRRDKQVLDAREGKMV' A
#
# COMPACT_ATOMS: atom_id res chain seq x y z
N MET A 1 14.48 9.92 1.69
CA MET A 1 13.44 9.16 0.95
C MET A 1 13.02 7.89 1.67
N PHE A 2 13.96 7.08 2.16
CA PHE A 2 13.68 5.80 2.84
C PHE A 2 12.72 5.92 4.04
N LYS A 3 12.89 6.91 4.93
CA LYS A 3 11.98 7.16 6.07
C LYS A 3 10.52 7.39 5.65
N ILE A 4 10.30 8.12 4.55
CA ILE A 4 8.95 8.43 4.04
C ILE A 4 8.34 7.19 3.38
N ALA A 5 9.14 6.43 2.64
CA ALA A 5 8.73 5.15 2.07
C ALA A 5 8.33 4.15 3.17
N LEU A 6 9.05 4.13 4.30
CA LEU A 6 8.77 3.23 5.42
C LEU A 6 7.46 3.59 6.14
N VAL A 7 7.16 4.89 6.27
CA VAL A 7 5.87 5.37 6.80
C VAL A 7 4.72 5.06 5.84
N ALA A 8 4.95 5.17 4.52
CA ALA A 8 3.95 4.84 3.50
C ALA A 8 3.78 3.33 3.29
N PHE A 9 4.77 2.51 3.66
CA PHE A 9 4.78 1.06 3.42
C PHE A 9 3.68 0.34 4.20
N LEU A 10 3.57 0.60 5.50
CA LEU A 10 2.58 -0.05 6.36
C LEU A 10 1.13 0.15 5.89
N PRO A 11 0.65 1.38 5.62
CA PRO A 11 -0.71 1.57 5.11
C PRO A 11 -0.89 1.01 3.70
N THR A 12 0.14 1.06 2.85
CA THR A 12 0.07 0.50 1.49
C THR A 12 -0.09 -1.03 1.53
N ALA A 13 0.71 -1.70 2.36
CA ALA A 13 0.62 -3.15 2.57
C ALA A 13 -0.75 -3.54 3.15
N ALA A 14 -1.26 -2.78 4.14
CA ALA A 14 -2.57 -3.03 4.73
C ALA A 14 -3.71 -2.92 3.69
N VAL A 15 -3.69 -1.90 2.83
CA VAL A 15 -4.70 -1.71 1.77
C VAL A 15 -4.63 -2.84 0.73
N LEU A 16 -3.43 -3.20 0.27
CA LEU A 16 -3.24 -4.29 -0.69
C LEU A 16 -3.69 -5.63 -0.11
N PHE A 17 -3.31 -5.91 1.13
CA PHE A 17 -3.71 -7.11 1.83
C PHE A 17 -5.22 -7.18 2.01
N GLY A 18 -5.86 -6.08 2.42
CA GLY A 18 -7.31 -6.00 2.56
C GLY A 18 -8.04 -6.24 1.24
N LEU A 19 -7.60 -5.60 0.15
CA LEU A 19 -8.18 -5.79 -1.20
C LEU A 19 -8.11 -7.24 -1.67
N MET A 20 -6.93 -7.87 -1.55
CA MET A 20 -6.73 -9.25 -1.95
C MET A 20 -7.48 -10.23 -1.03
N SER A 21 -7.57 -9.93 0.27
CA SER A 21 -8.32 -10.72 1.26
C SER A 21 -9.81 -10.70 1.01
N ILE A 22 -10.38 -9.58 0.54
CA ILE A 22 -11.78 -9.49 0.12
C ILE A 22 -12.02 -10.40 -1.10
N GLY A 23 -11.11 -10.37 -2.08
CA GLY A 23 -11.18 -11.26 -3.25
C GLY A 23 -11.15 -12.74 -2.87
N LEU A 24 -10.31 -13.12 -1.89
CA LEU A 24 -10.27 -14.48 -1.33
C LEU A 24 -11.55 -14.83 -0.57
N ALA A 25 -12.07 -13.91 0.25
CA ALA A 25 -13.28 -14.12 1.05
C ALA A 25 -14.55 -14.32 0.20
N LEU A 26 -14.55 -13.78 -1.02
CA LEU A 26 -15.63 -13.96 -2.01
C LEU A 26 -15.54 -15.29 -2.77
N SER A 27 -14.46 -16.08 -2.58
CA SER A 27 -14.26 -17.34 -3.29
C SER A 27 -14.93 -18.52 -2.59
N PRO A 28 -16.00 -19.12 -3.16
CA PRO A 28 -16.73 -20.22 -2.53
C PRO A 28 -15.90 -21.50 -2.38
N THR A 29 -14.86 -21.66 -3.21
CA THR A 29 -13.92 -22.79 -3.20
C THR A 29 -13.02 -22.79 -1.98
N LEU A 30 -12.71 -21.62 -1.42
CA LEU A 30 -11.89 -21.49 -0.21
C LEU A 30 -12.69 -21.72 1.07
N LEU A 31 -14.00 -21.43 1.05
CA LEU A 31 -14.87 -21.66 2.19
C LEU A 31 -15.04 -23.15 2.54
N HIS A 32 -14.86 -24.05 1.56
CA HIS A 32 -14.97 -25.50 1.75
C HIS A 32 -13.65 -26.20 2.10
N HIS A 33 -12.50 -25.54 1.90
CA HIS A 33 -11.18 -26.13 2.11
C HIS A 33 -10.29 -25.22 2.96
N PHE A 34 -10.30 -25.46 4.28
CA PHE A 34 -9.59 -24.63 5.26
C PHE A 34 -8.07 -24.59 5.04
N ASP A 35 -7.44 -25.71 4.66
CA ASP A 35 -6.00 -25.76 4.32
C ASP A 35 -5.64 -24.90 3.10
N LEU A 36 -6.49 -24.93 2.07
CA LEU A 36 -6.31 -24.12 0.86
C LEU A 36 -6.57 -22.64 1.13
N ALA A 37 -7.53 -22.31 1.99
CA ALA A 37 -7.78 -20.95 2.45
C ALA A 37 -6.57 -20.40 3.21
N PHE A 38 -6.02 -21.15 4.17
CA PHE A 38 -4.87 -20.71 4.95
C PHE A 38 -3.64 -20.43 4.07
N GLY A 39 -3.30 -21.37 3.16
CA GLY A 39 -2.17 -21.21 2.25
C GLY A 39 -2.31 -20.00 1.32
N SER A 40 -3.52 -19.75 0.82
CA SER A 40 -3.79 -18.62 -0.08
C SER A 40 -3.79 -17.27 0.65
N TYR A 41 -4.28 -17.19 1.90
CA TYR A 41 -4.13 -15.98 2.73
C TYR A 41 -2.66 -15.66 3.04
N MET A 42 -1.85 -16.67 3.34
CA MET A 42 -0.41 -16.50 3.57
C MET A 42 0.32 -16.04 2.30
N ALA A 43 -0.03 -16.62 1.13
CA ALA A 43 0.51 -16.19 -0.16
C ALA A 43 0.13 -14.75 -0.49
N VAL A 44 -1.12 -14.35 -0.21
CA VAL A 44 -1.58 -12.97 -0.39
C VAL A 44 -0.91 -12.01 0.58
N ALA A 45 -0.69 -12.40 1.83
CA ALA A 45 0.08 -11.61 2.78
C ALA A 45 1.49 -11.36 2.24
N ALA A 46 2.21 -12.41 1.84
CA ALA A 46 3.56 -12.29 1.28
C ALA A 46 3.57 -11.41 0.00
N ALA A 47 2.63 -11.64 -0.92
CA ALA A 47 2.51 -10.85 -2.14
C ALA A 47 2.23 -9.36 -1.85
N SER A 48 1.39 -9.06 -0.85
CA SER A 48 1.08 -7.68 -0.47
C SER A 48 2.31 -6.93 0.04
N PHE A 49 3.20 -7.58 0.82
CA PHE A 49 4.46 -6.99 1.27
C PHE A 49 5.44 -6.76 0.12
N VAL A 50 5.54 -7.70 -0.83
CA VAL A 50 6.41 -7.58 -2.01
C VAL A 50 5.92 -6.45 -2.93
N LEU A 51 4.60 -6.34 -3.15
CA LEU A 51 4.01 -5.28 -3.97
C LEU A 51 4.01 -3.92 -3.26
N ALA A 52 3.95 -3.89 -1.93
CA ALA A 52 4.00 -2.65 -1.16
C ALA A 52 5.35 -1.93 -1.27
N LEU A 53 6.46 -2.63 -1.49
CA LEU A 53 7.79 -2.03 -1.68
C LEU A 53 7.86 -1.02 -2.84
N PRO A 54 7.56 -1.41 -4.10
CA PRO A 54 7.59 -0.47 -5.23
C PRO A 54 6.50 0.60 -5.13
N ILE A 55 5.33 0.26 -4.57
CA ILE A 55 4.22 1.22 -4.43
C ILE A 55 4.54 2.28 -3.38
N ALA A 56 5.08 1.89 -2.22
CA ALA A 56 5.51 2.83 -1.18
C ALA A 56 6.62 3.76 -1.66
N TRP A 57 7.53 3.27 -2.52
CA TRP A 57 8.55 4.10 -3.17
C TRP A 57 7.92 5.16 -4.09
N LEU A 58 6.94 4.78 -4.90
CA LEU A 58 6.20 5.72 -5.76
C LEU A 58 5.42 6.75 -4.95
N VAL A 59 4.77 6.34 -3.86
CA VAL A 59 4.04 7.23 -2.95
C VAL A 59 4.99 8.22 -2.28
N ALA A 60 6.13 7.74 -1.77
CA ALA A 60 7.14 8.61 -1.16
C ALA A 60 7.69 9.64 -2.16
N ARG A 61 7.93 9.22 -3.41
CA ARG A 61 8.37 10.13 -4.48
C ARG A 61 7.32 11.20 -4.76
N ARG A 62 6.03 10.83 -4.84
CA ARG A 62 4.93 11.78 -5.03
C ARG A 62 4.77 12.75 -3.85
N MET A 63 4.93 12.27 -2.61
CA MET A 63 4.85 13.11 -1.41
C MET A 63 5.93 14.19 -1.39
N ILE A 64 7.16 13.85 -1.79
CA ILE A 64 8.27 14.82 -1.84
C ILE A 64 7.99 15.89 -2.89
N VAL A 65 7.57 15.51 -4.09
CA VAL A 65 7.24 16.47 -5.17
C VAL A 65 6.07 17.38 -4.76
N ARG A 66 5.06 16.85 -4.08
CA ARG A 66 3.94 17.66 -3.56
C ARG A 66 4.40 18.62 -2.47
N ARG A 67 5.28 18.18 -1.57
CA ARG A 67 5.85 19.05 -0.53
C ARG A 67 6.69 20.17 -1.13
N ASP A 68 7.53 19.89 -2.12
CA ASP A 68 8.32 20.93 -2.78
C ASP A 68 7.41 21.97 -3.46
N LYS A 69 6.34 21.53 -4.12
CA LYS A 69 5.32 22.44 -4.68
C LYS A 69 4.65 23.29 -3.60
N GLN A 70 4.21 22.69 -2.50
CA GLN A 70 3.61 23.43 -1.39
C GLN A 70 4.56 24.44 -0.74
N VAL A 71 5.85 24.11 -0.63
CA VAL A 71 6.87 25.02 -0.08
C VAL A 71 7.17 26.16 -1.05
N LEU A 72 7.18 25.90 -2.36
CA LEU A 72 7.34 26.92 -3.39
C LEU A 72 6.12 27.86 -3.43
N ASP A 73 4.90 27.31 -3.44
CA ASP A 73 3.66 28.10 -3.39
C ASP A 73 3.55 28.94 -2.09
N ALA A 74 4.04 28.40 -0.96
CA ALA A 74 4.14 29.14 0.30
C ALA A 74 5.11 30.32 0.22
N ARG A 75 6.25 30.14 -0.48
CA ARG A 75 7.26 31.19 -0.67
C ARG A 75 6.83 32.24 -1.68
N GLU A 76 6.03 31.88 -2.68
CA GLU A 76 5.43 32.80 -3.64
C GLU A 76 4.21 33.55 -3.07
N GLY A 77 3.83 33.32 -1.81
CA GLY A 77 2.72 34.03 -1.16
C GLY A 77 1.33 33.66 -1.71
N LYS A 78 1.21 32.55 -2.44
CA LYS A 78 -0.04 32.07 -3.06
C LYS A 78 -0.93 31.25 -2.13
N MET A 79 -0.80 31.41 -0.81
CA MET A 79 -1.82 30.92 0.12
C MET A 79 -2.87 32.02 0.30
N VAL A 80 -3.90 31.98 -0.55
CA VAL A 80 -5.21 32.59 -0.30
C VAL A 80 -6.16 31.49 0.14
#